data_AF-A0A433DNA3-F1
#
_entry.id   AF-A0A433DNA3-F1
#
_cell.length_a   1.000
_cell.length_b   1.000
_cell.length_c   1.000
_cell.angle_alpha   90.00
_cell.angle_beta   90.00
_cell.angle_gamma   90.00
#
_symmetry.space_group_name_H-M   'P 1'
#
loop_
_entity.id
_entity.type
_entity.pdbx_description
1 polymer ?
#
loop_
_entity_poly.entity_id
_entity_poly.type
_entity_poly.pdbx_seq_one_letter_code
_entity_poly.pdbx_strand_id
1 'polypeptide(L)'
;MSFHSNLLRLFDPLTFRCSHPQITFNLGRFTDSIKGEWDSLRQHDIMFLLTIQAHDASGDRYKDDTEFRQHFGLKYVRGCEIADLIGSDGERYS
;
A
#
# COMPACT_ATOMS: atom_id res chain seq x y z
N MET A 1 10.56 3.82 14.30
CA MET A 1 9.58 2.73 14.21
C MET A 1 10.14 1.70 13.26
N SER A 2 10.40 0.48 13.73
CA SER A 2 10.92 -0.63 12.93
C SER A 2 10.45 -1.93 13.59
N PHE A 3 9.52 -2.64 12.96
CA PHE A 3 8.91 -3.87 13.49
C PHE A 3 8.55 -4.86 12.37
N HIS A 4 8.60 -6.15 12.70
CA HIS A 4 8.55 -7.32 11.79
C HIS A 4 7.16 -8.01 11.78
N SER A 5 6.83 -8.78 10.73
CA SER A 5 5.55 -9.48 10.40
C SER A 5 4.28 -8.59 10.29
N ASN A 6 3.23 -8.83 9.47
CA ASN A 6 2.88 -9.72 8.31
C ASN A 6 1.48 -9.22 7.78
N LEU A 7 0.86 -9.56 6.63
CA LEU A 7 1.13 -10.45 5.47
C LEU A 7 0.31 -9.97 4.22
N LEU A 8 0.81 -10.06 2.97
CA LEU A 8 -0.01 -9.83 1.74
C LEU A 8 0.15 -10.94 0.67
N ARG A 9 -0.80 -11.01 -0.27
CA ARG A 9 -0.70 -11.84 -1.49
C ARG A 9 -0.63 -10.96 -2.75
N LEU A 10 0.39 -11.19 -3.57
CA LEU A 10 0.55 -10.59 -4.90
C LEU A 10 -0.01 -11.51 -5.98
N PHE A 11 -0.85 -10.99 -6.87
CA PHE A 11 -1.26 -11.71 -8.08
C PHE A 11 -0.25 -11.46 -9.22
N ASP A 12 0.50 -12.49 -9.60
CA ASP A 12 1.36 -12.54 -10.80
C ASP A 12 0.95 -13.76 -11.66
N PRO A 13 0.47 -13.56 -12.90
CA PRO A 13 0.00 -14.66 -13.75
C PRO A 13 1.12 -15.46 -14.44
N LEU A 14 2.39 -15.06 -14.33
CA LEU A 14 3.51 -15.68 -15.06
C LEU A 14 4.53 -16.39 -14.16
N THR A 15 4.55 -16.12 -12.85
CA THR A 15 5.50 -16.78 -11.93
C THR A 15 4.82 -17.30 -10.67
N PHE A 16 4.65 -18.62 -10.55
CA PHE A 16 4.18 -19.29 -9.34
C PHE A 16 5.23 -19.21 -8.22
N ARG A 17 5.32 -18.05 -7.55
CA ARG A 17 5.92 -17.90 -6.23
C ARG A 17 4.93 -17.20 -5.30
N CYS A 18 4.36 -17.96 -4.38
CA CYS A 18 3.81 -17.40 -3.15
C CYS A 18 4.97 -16.86 -2.29
N SER A 19 5.55 -15.72 -2.68
CA SER A 19 6.04 -14.80 -1.66
C SER A 19 4.80 -14.21 -0.99
N HIS A 20 4.85 -14.16 0.34
CA HIS A 20 3.79 -13.59 1.17
C HIS A 20 4.33 -12.26 1.75
N PRO A 21 4.54 -11.22 0.92
CA PRO A 21 5.26 -10.01 1.34
C PRO A 21 4.53 -9.29 2.47
N GLN A 22 5.22 -9.08 3.58
CA GLN A 22 4.77 -8.12 4.58
C GLN A 22 4.85 -6.69 4.01
N ILE A 23 3.84 -5.88 4.29
CA ILE A 23 3.92 -4.42 4.17
C ILE A 23 3.53 -3.79 5.49
N THR A 24 4.38 -2.88 5.97
CA THR A 24 4.15 -2.09 7.19
C THR A 24 3.96 -0.63 6.80
N PHE A 25 2.86 -0.03 7.24
CA PHE A 25 2.57 1.39 7.05
C PHE A 25 2.61 2.14 8.40
N ASN A 26 2.75 3.46 8.35
CA ASN A 26 2.85 4.31 9.54
C ASN A 26 1.79 5.41 9.48
N LEU A 27 0.81 5.33 10.39
CA LEU A 27 -0.33 6.24 10.43
C LEU A 27 -0.14 7.42 11.41
N GLY A 28 1.00 7.51 12.11
CA GLY A 28 1.19 8.46 13.23
C GLY A 28 1.09 9.95 12.86
N ARG A 29 1.21 10.29 11.58
CA ARG A 29 1.08 11.66 11.05
C ARG A 29 -0.33 12.04 10.56
N PHE A 30 -1.26 11.10 10.52
CA PHE A 30 -2.60 11.30 9.97
C PHE A 30 -3.64 11.55 11.08
N THR A 31 -4.80 12.06 10.69
CA THR A 31 -5.94 12.28 11.58
C THR A 31 -6.55 10.96 12.04
N ASP A 32 -7.27 10.99 13.16
CA ASP A 32 -7.93 9.78 13.70
C ASP A 32 -9.06 9.27 12.79
N SER A 33 -9.65 10.14 11.95
CA SER A 33 -10.57 9.72 10.89
C SER A 33 -9.89 8.82 9.86
N ILE A 34 -8.69 9.20 9.39
CA ILE A 34 -7.90 8.39 8.46
C ILE A 34 -7.47 7.10 9.16
N LYS A 35 -6.99 7.15 10.42
CA LYS A 35 -6.64 5.93 11.15
C LYS A 35 -7.82 4.95 11.21
N GLY A 36 -9.01 5.43 11.56
CA GLY A 36 -10.23 4.63 11.58
C GLY A 36 -10.60 4.00 10.24
N GLU A 37 -10.34 4.66 9.10
CA GLU A 37 -10.50 4.07 7.77
C GLU A 37 -9.53 2.88 7.57
N TRP A 38 -8.25 3.04 7.95
CA TRP A 38 -7.26 1.95 7.84
C TRP A 38 -7.51 0.81 8.86
N ASP A 39 -8.00 1.12 10.06
CA ASP A 39 -8.41 0.13 11.07
C ASP A 39 -9.71 -0.60 10.69
N SER A 40 -10.48 -0.06 9.72
CA SER A 40 -11.70 -0.67 9.19
C SER A 40 -11.45 -1.73 8.11
N LEU A 41 -10.23 -1.80 7.56
CA LEU A 41 -9.82 -2.82 6.59
C LEU A 41 -10.03 -4.24 7.13
N ARG A 42 -10.35 -5.18 6.25
CA ARG A 42 -10.62 -6.60 6.59
C ARG A 42 -9.88 -7.56 5.67
N GLN A 43 -9.87 -8.83 6.06
CA GLN A 43 -9.44 -9.90 5.16
C GLN A 43 -10.28 -9.87 3.86
N HIS A 44 -9.63 -10.19 2.73
CA HIS A 44 -10.18 -10.15 1.37
C HIS A 44 -10.42 -8.75 0.77
N ASP A 45 -10.15 -7.67 1.50
CA ASP A 45 -10.13 -6.33 0.89
C ASP A 45 -9.04 -6.24 -0.19
N ILE A 46 -9.38 -5.59 -1.31
CA ILE A 46 -8.48 -5.40 -2.44
C ILE A 46 -7.78 -4.05 -2.33
N MET A 47 -6.45 -4.08 -2.40
CA MET A 47 -5.61 -2.89 -2.40
C MET A 47 -4.72 -2.83 -3.65
N PHE A 48 -4.20 -1.64 -3.94
CA PHE A 48 -3.22 -1.41 -5.00
C PHE A 48 -1.88 -0.95 -4.42
N LEU A 49 -0.81 -1.64 -4.79
CA LEU A 49 0.56 -1.26 -4.48
C LEU A 49 1.13 -0.43 -5.62
N LEU A 50 1.42 0.83 -5.33
CA LEU A 50 1.96 1.80 -6.28
C LEU A 50 3.47 1.93 -6.10
N THR A 51 4.25 1.78 -7.18
CA THR A 51 5.67 2.12 -7.19
C THR A 51 5.87 3.46 -7.87
N ILE A 52 6.14 4.48 -7.06
CA ILE A 52 6.44 5.85 -7.52
C ILE A 52 7.96 6.06 -7.50
N GLN A 53 8.51 6.45 -8.66
CA GLN A 53 9.87 6.96 -8.76
C GLN A 53 9.78 8.46 -9.03
N ALA A 54 9.69 9.24 -7.96
CA ALA A 54 9.60 10.69 -8.02
C ALA A 54 10.83 11.30 -8.73
N HIS A 55 10.60 12.42 -9.39
CA HIS A 55 11.61 13.28 -10.02
C HIS A 55 11.37 14.73 -9.61
N ASP A 56 12.27 15.64 -10.01
CA ASP A 56 12.29 17.05 -9.57
C ASP A 56 10.92 17.76 -9.72
N ALA A 57 10.18 17.49 -10.81
CA ALA A 57 8.86 18.08 -11.08
C ALA A 57 7.68 17.38 -10.37
N SER A 58 7.89 16.32 -9.58
CA SER A 58 6.79 15.60 -8.89
C SER A 58 6.23 16.34 -7.67
N GLY A 59 6.90 17.41 -7.23
CA GLY A 59 6.40 18.30 -6.18
C GLY A 59 5.61 19.51 -6.72
N ASP A 60 5.63 19.72 -8.04
CA ASP A 60 4.90 20.83 -8.66
C ASP A 60 3.38 20.61 -8.58
N ARG A 61 2.61 21.69 -8.74
CA ARG A 61 1.15 21.57 -8.83
C ARG A 61 0.78 20.77 -10.09
N TYR A 62 0.13 19.62 -9.90
CA TYR A 62 -0.44 18.84 -10.99
C TYR A 62 -1.37 19.69 -11.88
N LYS A 63 -1.28 19.45 -13.19
CA LYS A 63 -2.04 20.12 -14.24
C LYS A 63 -2.69 19.07 -15.13
N ASP A 64 -3.91 19.36 -15.56
CA ASP A 64 -4.71 18.44 -16.39
C ASP A 64 -4.13 18.23 -17.81
N ASP A 65 -3.13 19.03 -18.20
CA ASP A 65 -2.39 18.90 -19.46
C ASP A 65 -1.34 17.78 -19.46
N THR A 66 -1.01 17.21 -18.29
CA THR A 66 0.08 16.27 -18.09
C THR A 66 -0.46 14.92 -17.61
N GLU A 67 0.00 13.80 -18.19
CA GLU A 67 -0.38 12.47 -17.67
C GLU A 67 0.04 12.31 -16.20
N PHE A 68 -0.91 11.96 -15.32
CA PHE A 68 -0.66 11.60 -13.90
C PHE A 68 0.56 10.69 -13.71
N ARG A 69 0.69 9.66 -14.56
CA ARG A 69 1.79 8.69 -14.51
C ARG A 69 3.15 9.34 -14.76
N GLN A 70 3.22 10.32 -15.66
CA GLN A 70 4.45 11.04 -15.98
C GLN A 70 4.79 12.01 -14.86
N HIS A 71 3.85 12.86 -14.46
CA HIS A 71 4.05 13.89 -13.42
C HIS A 71 4.49 13.30 -12.07
N PHE A 72 3.84 12.23 -11.59
CA PHE A 72 4.22 11.57 -10.34
C PHE A 72 5.27 10.47 -10.51
N GLY A 73 5.73 10.17 -11.73
CA GLY A 73 6.72 9.12 -11.96
C GLY A 73 6.27 7.70 -11.59
N LEU A 74 4.98 7.40 -11.71
CA LEU A 74 4.40 6.08 -11.39
C LEU A 74 4.94 5.02 -12.38
N LYS A 75 5.64 4.00 -11.86
CA LYS A 75 6.27 2.93 -12.65
C LYS A 75 5.43 1.66 -12.70
N TYR A 76 4.88 1.24 -11.56
CA TYR A 76 4.12 0.00 -11.44
C TYR A 76 2.88 0.18 -10.58
N VAL A 77 1.82 -0.55 -10.95
CA VAL A 77 0.62 -0.79 -10.16
C VAL A 77 0.49 -2.30 -10.03
N ARG A 78 0.33 -2.81 -8.81
CA ARG A 78 0.07 -4.24 -8.55
C ARG A 78 -1.17 -4.37 -7.69
N GLY A 79 -2.09 -5.26 -8.07
CA GLY A 79 -3.19 -5.66 -7.19
C GLY A 79 -2.67 -6.59 -6.10
N CYS A 80 -3.18 -6.42 -4.88
CA CYS A 80 -3.00 -7.35 -3.78
C CYS A 80 -4.30 -7.49 -2.98
N GLU A 81 -4.42 -8.63 -2.31
CA GLU A 81 -5.51 -8.94 -1.40
C GLU A 81 -4.97 -8.97 0.03
N ILE A 82 -5.70 -8.36 0.98
CA ILE A 82 -5.37 -8.45 2.41
C ILE A 82 -5.61 -9.89 2.87
N ALA A 83 -4.53 -10.57 3.23
CA ALA A 83 -4.58 -11.95 3.70
C ALA A 83 -4.77 -12.07 5.22
N ASP A 84 -4.27 -11.10 5.98
CA ASP A 84 -4.32 -11.03 7.46
C ASP A 84 -3.99 -9.58 7.88
N LEU A 85 -4.47 -9.15 9.04
CA LEU A 85 -4.23 -7.81 9.61
C LEU A 85 -3.72 -7.96 11.04
N ILE A 86 -2.53 -7.42 11.30
CA ILE A 86 -1.88 -7.50 12.62
C ILE A 86 -1.88 -6.12 13.26
N GLY A 87 -2.46 -6.02 14.45
CA GLY A 87 -2.51 -4.81 15.24
C GLY A 87 -1.14 -4.42 15.83
N SER A 88 -1.07 -3.21 16.37
CA SER A 88 0.14 -2.72 17.06
C SER A 88 0.39 -3.41 18.42
N ASP A 89 -0.60 -4.12 18.93
CA ASP A 89 -0.56 -5.06 20.06
C ASP A 89 0.00 -6.44 19.67
N GLY A 90 0.08 -6.75 18.36
CA GLY A 90 0.46 -8.06 17.83
C GLY A 90 -0.71 -9.04 17.68
N GLU A 91 -1.93 -8.64 18.02
CA GLU A 91 -3.13 -9.44 17.82
C GLU A 91 -3.56 -9.44 16.35
N ARG A 92 -4.29 -10.49 15.94
CA ARG A 92 -4.84 -10.59 14.58
C ARG A 92 -6.30 -10.19 14.57
N TYR A 93 -6.66 -9.31 13.64
CA TYR A 93 -8.06 -8.96 13.40
C TYR A 93 -8.58 -9.77 12.21
N SER A 94 -9.43 -10.76 12.52
CA SER A 94 -10.17 -11.58 11.54
C SER A 94 -11.37 -10.85 10.97
#